data_AF-A0A964U0S1-F1
#
_entry.id   AF-A0A964U0S1-F1
#
_cell.length_a   1.000
_cell.length_b   1.000
_cell.length_c   1.000
_cell.angle_alpha   90.00
_cell.angle_beta   90.00
_cell.angle_gamma   90.00
#
_symmetry.space_group_name_H-M   'P 1'
#
loop_
_entity.id
_entity.type
_entity.pdbx_description
1 polymer ?
#
loop_
_entity_poly.entity_id
_entity_poly.type
_entity_poly.pdbx_seq_one_letter_code
_entity_poly.pdbx_strand_id
1 'polypeptide(L)'
;MRDHGGDLARAQAIYGAGGWLDLSTGINPVAFPMPPLPPEALSRLPDRDALTALEQAAQACYDTTAPVVALAGAQAAIQLVPRLRAPGSARVLGPTYNEHAGALAAQGWAVEQVAIPDALAGADLAVVVNPNNPDGRVLDRARLFALRDRVGLLVVDESFGDVMPDMSLAPHVSGAEDRMIVLRSFGKFFGLAGLRLGFAIAGAEDADALRALAGPWAVSGPALVAGQAALADTDWQAAARARLSQDAARLDGIAARAGWAFVGGTDLFRTYHTPAAQAAQAQLAHGHVWSRIFPYSAQWLRLGLPAPAGWDQVERAILAKGTA
;
A
#
# COMPACT_ATOMS: atom_id res chain seq x y z
N MET A 1 9.05 -12.27 -12.61
CA MET A 1 8.71 -11.57 -11.36
C MET A 1 8.62 -10.09 -11.68
N ARG A 2 7.58 -9.37 -11.23
CA ARG A 2 7.44 -7.94 -11.52
C ARG A 2 8.34 -7.12 -10.59
N ASP A 3 8.68 -5.91 -11.00
CA ASP A 3 9.55 -5.02 -10.21
C ASP A 3 8.81 -4.50 -8.95
N HIS A 4 9.43 -4.69 -7.78
CA HIS A 4 8.90 -4.31 -6.47
C HIS A 4 9.99 -3.63 -5.63
N GLY A 5 9.58 -2.73 -4.74
CA GLY A 5 10.46 -2.32 -3.64
C GLY A 5 10.69 -3.48 -2.67
N GLY A 6 11.75 -3.43 -1.87
CA GLY A 6 12.09 -4.47 -0.90
C GLY A 6 13.23 -5.40 -1.32
N ASP A 7 13.76 -5.26 -2.53
CA ASP A 7 14.87 -6.09 -3.02
C ASP A 7 16.24 -5.53 -2.60
N LEU A 8 16.48 -5.56 -1.28
CA LEU A 8 17.74 -5.10 -0.72
C LEU A 8 18.92 -6.03 -1.06
N ALA A 9 18.64 -7.33 -1.28
CA ALA A 9 19.65 -8.31 -1.66
C ALA A 9 20.31 -7.95 -3.00
N ARG A 10 19.51 -7.50 -3.98
CA ARG A 10 20.04 -6.98 -5.25
C ARG A 10 20.94 -5.76 -5.05
N ALA A 11 20.55 -4.83 -4.18
CA ALA A 11 21.36 -3.66 -3.87
C ALA A 11 22.70 -4.06 -3.25
N GLN A 12 22.67 -4.96 -2.27
CA GLN A 12 23.86 -5.48 -1.59
C GLN A 12 24.80 -6.23 -2.54
N ALA A 13 24.26 -6.97 -3.51
CA ALA A 13 25.07 -7.68 -4.50
C ALA A 13 25.84 -6.73 -5.43
N ILE A 14 25.31 -5.52 -5.67
CA ILE A 14 25.91 -4.53 -6.58
C ILE A 14 26.83 -3.55 -5.84
N TYR A 15 26.39 -3.06 -4.67
CA TYR A 15 27.04 -1.96 -3.95
C TYR A 15 27.74 -2.40 -2.66
N GLY A 16 27.66 -3.68 -2.29
CA GLY A 16 28.32 -4.25 -1.13
C GLY A 16 27.41 -4.39 0.11
N ALA A 17 27.89 -5.17 1.08
CA ALA A 17 27.24 -5.32 2.37
C ALA A 17 27.44 -4.08 3.26
N GLY A 18 26.49 -3.80 4.16
CA GLY A 18 26.56 -2.63 5.04
C GLY A 18 25.32 -2.42 5.89
N GLY A 19 25.30 -1.32 6.65
CA GLY A 19 24.14 -0.85 7.41
C GLY A 19 23.09 -0.24 6.49
N TRP A 20 22.38 -1.08 5.75
CA TRP A 20 21.44 -0.64 4.74
C TRP A 20 20.12 -0.13 5.32
N LEU A 21 19.62 0.97 4.75
CA LEU A 21 18.26 1.45 4.94
C LEU A 21 17.45 1.14 3.67
N ASP A 22 16.39 0.35 3.79
CA ASP A 22 15.45 0.13 2.69
C ASP A 22 14.30 1.14 2.74
N LEU A 23 14.40 2.18 1.91
CA LEU A 23 13.37 3.20 1.74
C LEU A 23 12.57 2.98 0.45
N SER A 24 12.67 1.81 -0.19
CA SER A 24 12.00 1.55 -1.47
C SER A 24 10.53 1.13 -1.32
N THR A 25 10.04 0.87 -0.09
CA THR A 25 8.78 0.13 0.17
C THR A 25 7.61 0.99 0.66
N GLY A 26 7.87 2.16 1.26
CA GLY A 26 6.86 3.04 1.86
C GLY A 26 6.18 2.42 3.10
N ILE A 27 6.96 1.78 3.97
CA ILE A 27 6.51 1.20 5.24
C ILE A 27 6.81 2.20 6.36
N ASN A 28 5.94 2.30 7.36
CA ASN A 28 6.19 3.12 8.54
C ASN A 28 7.43 2.59 9.28
N PRO A 29 8.50 3.39 9.41
CA PRO A 29 9.75 2.92 9.99
C PRO A 29 9.70 2.76 11.52
N VAL A 30 8.67 3.31 12.17
CA VAL A 30 8.42 3.12 13.59
C VAL A 30 7.12 2.31 13.70
N ALA A 31 7.29 1.00 13.73
CA ALA A 31 6.21 0.03 13.73
C ALA A 31 5.37 0.08 15.02
N PHE A 32 4.12 -0.35 14.92
CA PHE A 32 3.27 -0.62 16.07
C PHE A 32 3.97 -1.64 16.99
N PRO A 33 4.02 -1.40 18.31
CA PRO A 33 4.66 -2.32 19.24
C PRO A 33 3.90 -3.64 19.27
N MET A 34 4.57 -4.73 18.89
CA MET A 34 3.92 -6.04 18.81
C MET A 34 3.46 -6.49 20.21
N PRO A 35 2.16 -6.77 20.43
CA PRO A 35 1.68 -7.28 21.71
C PRO A 35 2.30 -8.66 22.01
N PRO A 36 2.36 -9.06 23.30
CA PRO A 36 2.76 -10.41 23.68
C PRO A 36 1.92 -11.46 22.95
N LEU A 37 2.58 -12.39 22.27
CA LEU A 37 1.91 -13.48 21.56
C LEU A 37 1.68 -14.63 22.52
N PRO A 38 0.42 -15.06 22.73
CA PRO A 38 0.17 -16.26 23.51
C PRO A 38 0.64 -17.49 22.71
N PRO A 39 1.13 -18.58 23.36
CA PRO A 39 1.70 -19.75 22.66
C PRO A 39 0.76 -20.38 21.62
N GLU A 40 -0.55 -20.32 21.86
CA GLU A 40 -1.59 -20.79 20.95
C GLU A 40 -1.64 -20.02 19.63
N ALA A 41 -1.24 -18.75 19.59
CA ALA A 41 -1.19 -17.97 18.36
C ALA A 41 -0.19 -18.55 17.35
N LEU A 42 0.79 -19.33 17.82
CA LEU A 42 1.78 -20.01 16.97
C LEU A 42 1.49 -21.49 16.78
N SER A 43 0.85 -22.13 17.76
CA SER A 43 0.72 -23.59 17.81
C SER A 43 -0.66 -24.12 17.42
N ARG A 44 -1.68 -23.26 17.30
CA ARG A 44 -3.03 -23.64 16.88
C ARG A 44 -3.38 -23.01 15.53
N LEU A 45 -4.25 -23.70 14.80
CA LEU A 45 -4.88 -23.11 13.62
C LEU A 45 -5.81 -21.97 14.07
N PRO A 46 -5.87 -20.86 13.32
CA PRO A 46 -6.81 -19.77 13.58
C PRO A 46 -8.24 -20.28 13.69
N ASP A 47 -8.92 -19.93 14.79
CA ASP A 47 -10.35 -20.21 14.93
C ASP A 47 -11.21 -19.09 14.32
N ARG A 48 -12.50 -19.39 14.14
CA ARG A 48 -13.46 -18.50 13.48
C ARG A 48 -13.75 -17.25 14.32
N ASP A 49 -13.73 -17.37 15.64
CA ASP A 49 -14.08 -16.28 16.54
C ASP A 49 -12.98 -15.22 16.57
N ALA A 50 -11.72 -15.64 16.58
CA ALA A 50 -10.57 -14.74 16.48
C ALA A 50 -10.49 -14.03 15.13
N LEU A 51 -10.82 -14.72 14.03
CA LEU A 51 -10.96 -14.09 12.72
C LEU A 51 -12.10 -13.05 12.72
N THR A 52 -13.26 -13.41 13.27
CA THR A 52 -14.41 -12.51 13.38
C THR A 52 -14.08 -11.28 14.21
N ALA A 53 -13.38 -11.44 15.33
CA ALA A 53 -12.94 -10.33 16.17
C ALA A 53 -11.96 -9.39 15.44
N LEU A 54 -11.05 -9.94 14.62
CA LEU A 54 -10.18 -9.13 13.77
C LEU A 54 -10.99 -8.34 12.71
N GLU A 55 -11.93 -9.00 12.03
CA GLU A 55 -12.78 -8.35 11.03
C GLU A 55 -13.62 -7.24 11.66
N GLN A 56 -14.16 -7.44 12.87
CA GLN A 56 -14.88 -6.43 13.63
C GLN A 56 -13.99 -5.26 14.07
N ALA A 57 -12.76 -5.52 14.52
CA ALA A 57 -11.80 -4.46 14.83
C ALA A 57 -11.47 -3.62 13.59
N ALA A 58 -11.36 -4.26 12.41
CA ALA A 58 -11.18 -3.56 11.15
C ALA A 58 -12.42 -2.75 10.73
N GLN A 59 -13.63 -3.28 10.93
CA GLN A 59 -14.88 -2.54 10.69
C GLN A 59 -14.94 -1.26 11.52
N ALA A 60 -14.62 -1.36 12.83
CA ALA A 60 -14.58 -0.21 13.72
C ALA A 60 -13.50 0.81 13.32
N CYS A 61 -12.28 0.34 13.03
CA CYS A 61 -11.15 1.20 12.64
C CYS A 61 -11.40 1.93 11.31
N TYR A 62 -12.06 1.30 10.34
CA TYR A 62 -12.34 1.89 9.03
C TYR A 62 -13.73 2.52 8.92
N ASP A 63 -14.43 2.65 10.05
CA ASP A 63 -15.77 3.24 10.16
C ASP A 63 -16.76 2.69 9.12
N THR A 64 -16.80 1.36 8.97
CA THR A 64 -17.64 0.71 7.97
C THR A 64 -18.58 -0.33 8.57
N THR A 65 -19.80 -0.38 8.05
CA THR A 65 -20.76 -1.46 8.34
C THR A 65 -20.70 -2.59 7.32
N ALA A 66 -19.94 -2.42 6.23
CA ALA A 66 -19.78 -3.46 5.21
C ALA A 66 -18.99 -4.66 5.77
N PRO A 67 -19.22 -5.86 5.24
CA PRO A 67 -18.35 -7.00 5.50
C PRO A 67 -16.88 -6.67 5.17
N VAL A 68 -16.01 -6.97 6.13
CA VAL A 68 -14.56 -6.94 5.98
C VAL A 68 -14.06 -8.38 5.85
N VAL A 69 -13.18 -8.65 4.90
CA VAL A 69 -12.52 -9.95 4.72
C VAL A 69 -11.04 -9.78 5.00
N ALA A 70 -10.54 -10.43 6.05
CA ALA A 70 -9.11 -10.40 6.37
C ALA A 70 -8.33 -11.39 5.48
N LEU A 71 -7.19 -10.95 4.94
CA LEU A 71 -6.42 -11.67 3.91
C LEU A 71 -4.91 -11.59 4.19
N ALA A 72 -4.13 -12.43 3.50
CA ALA A 72 -2.67 -12.49 3.56
C ALA A 72 -1.96 -11.26 2.92
N GLY A 73 -2.30 -10.06 3.40
CA GLY A 73 -1.96 -8.78 2.81
C GLY A 73 -2.92 -8.36 1.71
N ALA A 74 -2.91 -7.07 1.37
CA ALA A 74 -3.66 -6.53 0.23
C ALA A 74 -3.33 -7.27 -1.08
N GLN A 75 -2.10 -7.78 -1.22
CA GLN A 75 -1.67 -8.56 -2.38
C GLN A 75 -2.54 -9.81 -2.63
N ALA A 76 -3.00 -10.50 -1.57
CA ALA A 76 -3.91 -11.63 -1.74
C ALA A 76 -5.25 -11.15 -2.32
N ALA A 77 -5.77 -10.00 -1.86
CA ALA A 77 -6.97 -9.41 -2.44
C ALA A 77 -6.77 -9.04 -3.92
N ILE A 78 -5.63 -8.42 -4.28
CA ILE A 78 -5.27 -8.09 -5.67
C ILE A 78 -5.30 -9.33 -6.58
N GLN A 79 -4.88 -10.49 -6.05
CA GLN A 79 -4.87 -11.74 -6.81
C GLN A 79 -6.23 -12.44 -6.87
N LEU A 80 -7.10 -12.24 -5.87
CA LEU A 80 -8.40 -12.91 -5.77
C LEU A 80 -9.53 -12.12 -6.44
N VAL A 81 -9.55 -10.80 -6.34
CA VAL A 81 -10.60 -9.94 -6.92
C VAL A 81 -10.86 -10.21 -8.41
N PRO A 82 -9.83 -10.41 -9.27
CA PRO A 82 -10.07 -10.74 -10.68
C PRO A 82 -10.84 -12.04 -10.94
N ARG A 83 -11.00 -12.90 -9.93
CA ARG A 83 -11.73 -14.19 -10.01
C ARG A 83 -13.20 -14.07 -9.61
N LEU A 84 -13.64 -12.91 -9.13
CA LEU A 84 -15.03 -12.67 -8.70
C LEU A 84 -16.01 -12.54 -9.86
N ARG A 85 -15.51 -12.26 -11.07
CA ARG A 85 -16.29 -12.06 -12.29
C ARG A 85 -15.62 -12.79 -13.45
N ALA A 86 -16.40 -13.11 -14.49
CA ALA A 86 -15.84 -13.63 -15.73
C ALA A 86 -14.94 -12.57 -16.40
N PRO A 87 -13.82 -12.95 -17.04
CA PRO A 87 -12.93 -11.99 -17.68
C PRO A 87 -13.62 -11.22 -18.81
N GLY A 88 -13.50 -9.89 -18.75
CA GLY A 88 -13.93 -8.95 -19.78
C GLY A 88 -12.87 -7.88 -20.01
N SER A 89 -13.31 -6.63 -20.19
CA SER A 89 -12.45 -5.45 -20.25
C SER A 89 -12.08 -4.96 -18.86
N ALA A 90 -10.79 -4.74 -18.61
CA ALA A 90 -10.30 -4.15 -17.36
C ALA A 90 -9.47 -2.90 -17.62
N ARG A 91 -9.68 -1.85 -16.83
CA ARG A 91 -8.89 -0.61 -16.93
C ARG A 91 -8.24 -0.24 -15.60
N VAL A 92 -6.96 0.09 -15.63
CA VAL A 92 -6.18 0.48 -14.44
C VAL A 92 -5.66 1.90 -14.61
N LEU A 93 -5.93 2.79 -13.65
CA LEU A 93 -5.48 4.17 -13.69
C LEU A 93 -3.98 4.28 -13.41
N GLY A 94 -3.18 4.38 -14.47
CA GLY A 94 -1.72 4.44 -14.45
C GLY A 94 -1.14 5.85 -14.57
N PRO A 95 0.19 6.01 -14.40
CA PRO A 95 1.11 5.01 -13.86
C PRO A 95 0.79 4.70 -12.40
N THR A 96 0.85 3.42 -12.02
CA THR A 96 0.47 2.96 -10.67
C THR A 96 1.22 1.67 -10.27
N TYR A 97 0.82 1.06 -9.15
CA TYR A 97 1.32 -0.24 -8.69
C TYR A 97 1.02 -1.35 -9.70
N ASN A 98 2.08 -1.98 -10.20
CA ASN A 98 2.07 -2.89 -11.35
C ASN A 98 1.40 -4.25 -11.12
N GLU A 99 1.09 -4.61 -9.87
CA GLU A 99 0.47 -5.90 -9.56
C GLU A 99 -0.99 -6.00 -9.99
N HIS A 100 -1.75 -4.89 -9.99
CA HIS A 100 -3.17 -4.91 -10.37
C HIS A 100 -3.37 -5.36 -11.82
N ALA A 101 -2.77 -4.64 -12.77
CA ALA A 101 -2.81 -4.99 -14.18
C ALA A 101 -2.26 -6.40 -14.42
N GLY A 102 -1.21 -6.77 -13.68
CA GLY A 102 -0.60 -8.08 -13.75
C GLY A 102 -1.50 -9.23 -13.27
N ALA A 103 -2.20 -9.05 -12.16
CA ALA A 103 -3.11 -10.06 -11.59
C ALA A 103 -4.36 -10.22 -12.46
N LEU A 104 -4.92 -9.13 -12.98
CA LEU A 104 -6.01 -9.15 -13.95
C LEU A 104 -5.63 -9.91 -15.23
N ALA A 105 -4.50 -9.57 -15.84
CA ALA A 105 -4.03 -10.24 -17.05
C ALA A 105 -3.77 -11.74 -16.81
N ALA A 106 -3.26 -12.12 -15.64
CA ALA A 106 -3.04 -13.52 -15.26
C ALA A 106 -4.35 -14.32 -15.12
N GLN A 107 -5.49 -13.66 -14.90
CA GLN A 107 -6.82 -14.26 -14.90
C GLN A 107 -7.57 -14.10 -16.24
N GLY A 108 -6.87 -13.68 -17.30
CA GLY A 108 -7.43 -13.62 -18.66
C GLY A 108 -8.21 -12.35 -19.01
N TRP A 109 -8.14 -11.30 -18.18
CA TRP A 109 -8.77 -10.02 -18.48
C TRP A 109 -8.06 -9.28 -19.62
N ALA A 110 -8.81 -8.59 -20.47
CA ALA A 110 -8.25 -7.65 -21.45
C ALA A 110 -7.91 -6.33 -20.74
N VAL A 111 -6.65 -6.19 -20.30
CA VAL A 111 -6.20 -5.06 -19.46
C VAL A 111 -5.67 -3.91 -20.29
N GLU A 112 -6.20 -2.71 -20.04
CA GLU A 112 -5.70 -1.44 -20.54
C GLU A 112 -5.26 -0.54 -19.36
N GLN A 113 -4.07 0.05 -19.43
CA GLN A 113 -3.67 1.09 -18.49
C GLN A 113 -4.01 2.46 -19.08
N VAL A 114 -4.79 3.25 -18.35
CA VAL A 114 -5.24 4.58 -18.77
C VAL A 114 -4.64 5.66 -17.89
N ALA A 115 -4.37 6.84 -18.44
CA ALA A 115 -3.73 7.95 -17.71
C ALA A 115 -4.72 8.93 -17.07
N ILE A 116 -5.97 8.95 -17.53
CA ILE A 116 -7.01 9.87 -17.05
C ILE A 116 -8.18 9.11 -16.41
N PRO A 117 -8.74 9.58 -15.27
CA PRO A 117 -9.81 8.87 -14.58
C PRO A 117 -11.04 8.59 -15.45
N ASP A 118 -11.46 9.54 -16.31
CA ASP A 118 -12.64 9.36 -17.17
C ASP A 118 -12.51 8.20 -18.17
N ALA A 119 -11.29 7.83 -18.55
CA ALA A 119 -11.06 6.72 -19.45
C ALA A 119 -11.34 5.36 -18.81
N LEU A 120 -11.53 5.28 -17.48
CA LEU A 120 -11.97 4.04 -16.82
C LEU A 120 -13.42 3.68 -17.16
N ALA A 121 -14.25 4.65 -17.56
CA ALA A 121 -15.68 4.44 -17.78
C ALA A 121 -15.99 3.43 -18.89
N GLY A 122 -16.95 2.55 -18.63
CA GLY A 122 -17.35 1.47 -19.54
C GLY A 122 -16.51 0.20 -19.42
N ALA A 123 -15.52 0.16 -18.52
CA ALA A 123 -14.82 -1.08 -18.21
C ALA A 123 -15.69 -2.02 -17.36
N ASP A 124 -15.55 -3.33 -17.59
CA ASP A 124 -16.20 -4.34 -16.74
C ASP A 124 -15.56 -4.36 -15.34
N LEU A 125 -14.26 -4.02 -15.24
CA LEU A 125 -13.55 -3.82 -13.98
C LEU A 125 -12.59 -2.63 -14.09
N ALA A 126 -12.69 -1.68 -13.16
CA ALA A 126 -11.78 -0.54 -13.06
C ALA A 126 -10.98 -0.59 -11.75
N VAL A 127 -9.70 -0.22 -11.81
CA VAL A 127 -8.84 -0.13 -10.62
C VAL A 127 -8.28 1.28 -10.46
N VAL A 128 -8.40 1.82 -9.25
CA VAL A 128 -7.79 3.07 -8.81
C VAL A 128 -7.02 2.80 -7.51
N VAL A 129 -5.73 3.13 -7.47
CA VAL A 129 -4.97 3.18 -6.21
C VAL A 129 -5.08 4.60 -5.65
N ASN A 130 -5.52 4.74 -4.40
CA ASN A 130 -5.88 6.02 -3.80
C ASN A 130 -5.55 6.04 -2.29
N PRO A 131 -4.53 6.79 -1.81
CA PRO A 131 -3.57 7.57 -2.57
C PRO A 131 -2.70 6.69 -3.47
N ASN A 132 -2.40 7.17 -4.67
CA ASN A 132 -1.69 6.39 -5.66
C ASN A 132 -0.21 6.17 -5.31
N ASN A 133 0.32 5.02 -5.72
CA ASN A 133 1.75 4.77 -5.75
C ASN A 133 2.24 4.83 -7.22
N PRO A 134 3.13 5.77 -7.60
CA PRO A 134 4.10 6.43 -6.73
C PRO A 134 3.92 7.92 -6.47
N ASP A 135 2.98 8.60 -7.13
CA ASP A 135 2.89 10.06 -7.07
C ASP A 135 2.03 10.59 -5.92
N GLY A 136 1.37 9.72 -5.15
CA GLY A 136 0.49 10.11 -4.06
C GLY A 136 -0.80 10.79 -4.52
N ARG A 137 -1.15 10.78 -5.82
CA ARG A 137 -2.37 11.43 -6.30
C ARG A 137 -3.59 10.89 -5.55
N VAL A 138 -4.49 11.78 -5.19
CA VAL A 138 -5.77 11.45 -4.57
C VAL A 138 -6.89 11.88 -5.50
N LEU A 139 -7.79 10.97 -5.83
CA LEU A 139 -9.09 11.30 -6.39
C LEU A 139 -10.07 11.53 -5.25
N ASP A 140 -10.85 12.60 -5.34
CA ASP A 140 -11.90 12.86 -4.36
C ASP A 140 -13.02 11.80 -4.42
N ARG A 141 -13.78 11.70 -3.32
CA ARG A 141 -14.83 10.69 -3.17
C ARG A 141 -15.93 10.83 -4.20
N ALA A 142 -16.34 12.05 -4.53
CA ALA A 142 -17.41 12.30 -5.50
C ALA A 142 -17.06 11.77 -6.88
N ARG A 143 -15.79 11.92 -7.29
CA ARG A 143 -15.26 11.40 -8.53
C ARG A 143 -15.23 9.88 -8.56
N LEU A 144 -14.85 9.24 -7.45
CA LEU A 144 -14.84 7.79 -7.35
C LEU A 144 -16.25 7.20 -7.37
N PHE A 145 -17.22 7.83 -6.71
CA PHE A 145 -18.63 7.43 -6.81
C PHE A 145 -19.17 7.57 -8.24
N ALA A 146 -18.88 8.70 -8.91
CA ALA A 146 -19.28 8.87 -10.31
C ALA A 146 -18.64 7.82 -11.23
N LEU A 147 -17.42 7.34 -10.92
CA LEU A 147 -16.78 6.25 -11.65
C LEU A 147 -17.42 4.90 -11.37
N ARG A 148 -17.74 4.59 -10.10
CA ARG A 148 -18.45 3.36 -9.70
C ARG A 148 -19.71 3.14 -10.53
N ASP A 149 -20.48 4.20 -10.76
CA ASP A 149 -21.73 4.11 -11.51
C ASP A 149 -21.54 3.88 -13.02
N ARG A 150 -20.33 4.10 -13.53
CA ARG A 150 -19.96 4.00 -14.96
C ARG A 150 -19.13 2.75 -15.29
N VAL A 151 -18.91 1.85 -14.33
CA VAL A 151 -18.12 0.62 -14.53
C VAL A 151 -18.86 -0.60 -13.96
N GLY A 152 -18.45 -1.80 -14.34
CA GLY A 152 -19.03 -3.04 -13.82
C GLY A 152 -18.65 -3.30 -12.35
N LEU A 153 -17.37 -3.13 -12.02
CA LEU A 153 -16.82 -3.21 -10.66
C LEU A 153 -15.70 -2.17 -10.50
N LEU A 154 -15.76 -1.36 -9.44
CA LEU A 154 -14.70 -0.44 -9.07
C LEU A 154 -13.89 -1.00 -7.89
N VAL A 155 -12.60 -1.24 -8.11
CA VAL A 155 -11.65 -1.59 -7.06
C VAL A 155 -10.86 -0.34 -6.67
N VAL A 156 -10.94 0.05 -5.40
CA VAL A 156 -10.18 1.17 -4.84
C VAL A 156 -9.15 0.63 -3.86
N ASP A 157 -7.87 0.69 -4.23
CA ASP A 157 -6.78 0.25 -3.38
C ASP A 157 -6.30 1.41 -2.49
N GLU A 158 -6.69 1.34 -1.22
CA GLU A 158 -6.34 2.30 -0.16
C GLU A 158 -5.18 1.77 0.71
N SER A 159 -4.22 1.06 0.12
CA SER A 159 -3.03 0.55 0.82
C SER A 159 -2.22 1.63 1.56
N PHE A 160 -2.33 2.90 1.17
CA PHE A 160 -1.73 4.04 1.86
C PHE A 160 -2.76 4.97 2.53
N GLY A 161 -4.04 4.59 2.54
CA GLY A 161 -5.13 5.43 3.05
C GLY A 161 -5.09 5.65 4.57
N ASP A 162 -4.35 4.82 5.31
CA ASP A 162 -4.19 4.95 6.75
C ASP A 162 -3.37 6.16 7.20
N VAL A 163 -2.85 6.99 6.28
CA VAL A 163 -2.35 8.35 6.63
C VAL A 163 -3.38 9.46 6.37
N MET A 164 -4.44 9.18 5.61
CA MET A 164 -5.51 10.12 5.25
C MET A 164 -6.89 9.45 5.43
N PRO A 165 -7.44 9.34 6.66
CA PRO A 165 -8.61 8.50 6.90
C PRO A 165 -9.87 9.09 6.25
N ASP A 166 -9.98 10.42 6.23
CA ASP A 166 -11.15 11.16 5.75
C ASP A 166 -11.45 10.98 4.25
N MET A 167 -10.45 10.57 3.46
CA MET A 167 -10.64 10.28 2.03
C MET A 167 -11.22 8.90 1.76
N SER A 168 -11.29 8.02 2.76
CA SER A 168 -11.66 6.63 2.56
C SER A 168 -13.08 6.46 2.02
N LEU A 169 -13.24 5.47 1.14
CA LEU A 169 -14.52 4.97 0.69
C LEU A 169 -15.06 3.80 1.51
N ALA A 170 -14.30 3.26 2.46
CA ALA A 170 -14.73 2.13 3.29
C ALA A 170 -16.08 2.36 3.99
N PRO A 171 -16.38 3.53 4.57
CA PRO A 171 -17.69 3.82 5.18
C PRO A 171 -18.87 3.81 4.20
N HIS A 172 -18.59 3.87 2.89
CA HIS A 172 -19.59 4.06 1.83
C HIS A 172 -19.85 2.80 1.02
N VAL A 173 -19.15 1.70 1.33
CA VAL A 173 -19.50 0.38 0.80
C VAL A 173 -20.78 -0.08 1.50
N SER A 174 -21.83 -0.41 0.75
CA SER A 174 -23.14 -0.73 1.32
C SER A 174 -23.97 -1.67 0.45
N GLY A 175 -24.76 -2.52 1.11
CA GLY A 175 -25.62 -3.49 0.43
C GLY A 175 -24.91 -4.77 0.00
N ALA A 176 -25.68 -5.74 -0.47
CA ALA A 176 -25.15 -7.05 -0.87
C ALA A 176 -24.39 -6.99 -2.21
N GLU A 177 -24.92 -6.23 -3.17
CA GLU A 177 -24.46 -6.16 -4.56
C GLU A 177 -23.64 -4.87 -4.87
N ASP A 178 -22.97 -4.29 -3.87
CA ASP A 178 -22.19 -3.07 -4.11
C ASP A 178 -21.09 -3.31 -5.16
N ARG A 179 -21.05 -2.49 -6.20
CA ARG A 179 -20.06 -2.53 -7.28
C ARG A 179 -18.75 -1.84 -6.88
N MET A 180 -18.42 -1.81 -5.60
CA MET A 180 -17.23 -1.19 -5.04
C MET A 180 -16.54 -2.11 -4.04
N ILE A 181 -15.24 -2.33 -4.24
CA ILE A 181 -14.38 -3.05 -3.31
C ILE A 181 -13.24 -2.14 -2.89
N VAL A 182 -13.07 -1.93 -1.58
CA VAL A 182 -11.96 -1.15 -1.01
C VAL A 182 -10.91 -2.11 -0.44
N LEU A 183 -9.65 -1.94 -0.83
CA LEU A 183 -8.54 -2.75 -0.32
C LEU A 183 -7.73 -1.97 0.72
N ARG A 184 -7.32 -2.63 1.80
CA ARG A 184 -6.49 -2.05 2.87
C ARG A 184 -5.22 -2.86 3.11
N SER A 185 -4.10 -2.18 3.35
CA SER A 185 -2.82 -2.81 3.65
C SER A 185 -2.34 -2.45 5.05
N PHE A 186 -2.61 -3.34 6.01
CA PHE A 186 -2.18 -3.19 7.41
C PHE A 186 -0.67 -2.96 7.54
N GLY A 187 0.12 -3.71 6.77
CA GLY A 187 1.57 -3.70 6.87
C GLY A 187 2.27 -2.37 6.55
N LYS A 188 1.57 -1.40 5.95
CA LYS A 188 2.16 -0.10 5.56
C LYS A 188 2.22 0.85 6.74
N PHE A 189 1.07 1.36 7.16
CA PHE A 189 0.99 2.37 8.21
C PHE A 189 1.34 1.81 9.60
N PHE A 190 0.97 0.57 9.91
CA PHE A 190 1.33 -0.05 11.17
C PHE A 190 2.79 -0.53 11.22
N GLY A 191 3.53 -0.47 10.12
CA GLY A 191 4.95 -0.87 10.07
C GLY A 191 5.20 -2.38 10.18
N LEU A 192 4.15 -3.21 10.19
CA LEU A 192 4.21 -4.66 10.41
C LEU A 192 4.08 -5.46 9.10
N ALA A 193 4.80 -5.04 8.05
CA ALA A 193 4.67 -5.63 6.70
C ALA A 193 4.93 -7.14 6.62
N GLY A 194 5.79 -7.66 7.51
CA GLY A 194 6.12 -9.09 7.61
C GLY A 194 4.97 -9.98 8.10
N LEU A 195 3.97 -9.42 8.79
CA LEU A 195 2.80 -10.19 9.26
C LEU A 195 1.88 -10.64 8.11
N ARG A 196 2.00 -10.00 6.95
CA ARG A 196 1.16 -10.26 5.78
C ARG A 196 -0.33 -10.15 6.12
N LEU A 197 -0.74 -9.03 6.70
CA LEU A 197 -2.16 -8.73 6.96
C LEU A 197 -2.66 -7.63 6.03
N GLY A 198 -3.90 -7.78 5.56
CA GLY A 198 -4.64 -6.80 4.77
C GLY A 198 -6.11 -7.16 4.74
N PHE A 199 -6.92 -6.29 4.13
CA PHE A 199 -8.38 -6.43 4.15
C PHE A 199 -8.98 -6.09 2.79
N ALA A 200 -10.10 -6.72 2.47
CA ALA A 200 -11.03 -6.29 1.44
C ALA A 200 -12.37 -5.93 2.09
N ILE A 201 -12.93 -4.78 1.72
CA ILE A 201 -14.20 -4.25 2.23
C ILE A 201 -15.13 -4.20 1.02
N ALA A 202 -16.20 -4.98 1.06
CA ALA A 202 -17.03 -5.25 -0.11
C ALA A 202 -18.49 -5.47 0.29
N GLY A 203 -19.39 -5.44 -0.70
CA GLY A 203 -20.75 -5.95 -0.52
C GLY A 203 -20.74 -7.42 -0.09
N ALA A 204 -21.83 -7.87 0.55
CA ALA A 204 -21.90 -9.20 1.17
C ALA A 204 -21.60 -10.35 0.19
N GLU A 205 -22.07 -10.27 -1.06
CA GLU A 205 -21.84 -11.33 -2.05
C GLU A 205 -20.36 -11.45 -2.42
N ASP A 206 -19.71 -10.31 -2.67
CA ASP A 206 -18.27 -10.28 -3.01
C ASP A 206 -17.41 -10.65 -1.80
N ALA A 207 -17.81 -10.26 -0.60
CA ALA A 207 -17.12 -10.66 0.62
C ALA A 207 -17.17 -12.18 0.85
N ASP A 208 -18.34 -12.81 0.67
CA ASP A 208 -18.48 -14.25 0.83
C ASP A 208 -17.74 -15.02 -0.28
N ALA A 209 -17.79 -14.53 -1.51
CA ALA A 209 -16.99 -15.08 -2.60
C ALA A 209 -15.47 -14.95 -2.34
N LEU A 210 -15.01 -13.82 -1.83
CA LEU A 210 -13.61 -13.62 -1.43
C LEU A 210 -13.18 -14.57 -0.31
N ARG A 211 -14.02 -14.78 0.72
CA ARG A 211 -13.74 -15.76 1.78
C ARG A 211 -13.63 -17.17 1.23
N ALA A 212 -14.55 -17.56 0.35
CA ALA A 212 -14.52 -18.87 -0.29
C ALA A 212 -13.25 -19.08 -1.14
N LEU A 213 -12.83 -18.05 -1.88
CA LEU A 213 -11.61 -18.07 -2.69
C LEU A 213 -10.33 -18.07 -1.85
N ALA A 214 -10.31 -17.37 -0.72
CA ALA A 214 -9.17 -17.32 0.20
C ALA A 214 -8.99 -18.65 0.95
N GLY A 215 -10.09 -19.36 1.21
CA GLY A 215 -10.09 -20.61 1.94
C GLY A 215 -9.91 -20.42 3.45
N PRO A 216 -9.86 -21.52 4.22
CA PRO A 216 -9.67 -21.46 5.66
C PRO A 216 -8.26 -20.96 6.01
N TRP A 217 -8.13 -20.29 7.16
CA TRP A 217 -6.86 -19.86 7.74
C TRP A 217 -6.03 -18.91 6.85
N ALA A 218 -6.70 -18.03 6.11
CA ALA A 218 -6.06 -17.03 5.24
C ALA A 218 -5.15 -16.03 5.99
N VAL A 219 -5.24 -15.97 7.32
CA VAL A 219 -4.50 -15.05 8.20
C VAL A 219 -3.87 -15.84 9.34
N SER A 220 -2.61 -15.53 9.67
CA SER A 220 -1.86 -16.22 10.73
C SER A 220 -2.30 -15.77 12.14
N GLY A 221 -2.13 -16.64 13.15
CA GLY A 221 -2.43 -16.32 14.54
C GLY A 221 -1.74 -15.04 15.07
N PRO A 222 -0.43 -14.81 14.79
CA PRO A 222 0.22 -13.55 15.17
C PRO A 222 -0.41 -12.32 14.50
N ALA A 223 -0.86 -12.45 13.25
CA ALA A 223 -1.56 -11.37 12.56
C ALA A 223 -2.94 -11.08 13.15
N LEU A 224 -3.66 -12.10 13.63
CA LEU A 224 -4.92 -11.90 14.37
C LEU A 224 -4.69 -11.06 15.63
N VAL A 225 -3.71 -11.42 16.45
CA VAL A 225 -3.39 -10.72 17.71
C VAL A 225 -2.89 -9.30 17.45
N ALA A 226 -1.95 -9.13 16.51
CA ALA A 226 -1.42 -7.82 16.15
C ALA A 226 -2.49 -6.89 15.59
N GLY A 227 -3.31 -7.43 14.67
CA GLY A 227 -4.32 -6.66 13.96
C GLY A 227 -5.36 -6.11 14.92
N GLN A 228 -5.88 -6.95 15.82
CA GLN A 228 -6.87 -6.52 16.82
C GLN A 228 -6.31 -5.40 17.72
N ALA A 229 -5.10 -5.56 18.25
CA ALA A 229 -4.49 -4.56 19.13
C ALA A 229 -4.23 -3.23 18.40
N ALA A 230 -3.63 -3.30 17.22
CA ALA A 230 -3.23 -2.10 16.47
C ALA A 230 -4.43 -1.32 15.89
N LEU A 231 -5.46 -2.02 15.40
CA LEU A 231 -6.67 -1.39 14.86
C LEU A 231 -7.50 -0.71 15.96
N ALA A 232 -7.44 -1.19 17.20
CA ALA A 232 -8.14 -0.59 18.34
C ALA A 232 -7.40 0.62 18.95
N ASP A 233 -6.08 0.74 18.75
CA ASP A 233 -5.25 1.78 19.38
C ASP A 233 -5.27 3.10 18.59
N THR A 234 -6.36 3.85 18.73
CA THR A 234 -6.55 5.15 18.03
C THR A 234 -5.53 6.22 18.44
N ASP A 235 -5.04 6.20 19.68
CA ASP A 235 -4.03 7.14 20.18
C ASP A 235 -2.69 6.91 19.48
N TRP A 236 -2.26 5.64 19.33
CA TRP A 236 -1.06 5.32 18.56
C TRP A 236 -1.20 5.74 17.11
N GLN A 237 -2.37 5.50 16.49
CA GLN A 237 -2.61 5.89 15.09
C GLN A 237 -2.51 7.41 14.92
N ALA A 238 -3.11 8.19 15.83
CA ALA A 238 -3.02 9.66 15.79
C ALA A 238 -1.57 10.15 15.95
N ALA A 239 -0.83 9.59 16.92
CA ALA A 239 0.58 9.92 17.14
C ALA A 239 1.46 9.53 15.94
N ALA A 240 1.19 8.38 15.31
CA ALA A 240 1.91 7.93 14.13
C ALA A 240 1.68 8.87 12.93
N ARG A 241 0.43 9.30 12.67
CA ARG A 241 0.15 10.29 11.60
C ARG A 241 0.88 11.61 11.84
N ALA A 242 0.83 12.14 13.07
CA ALA A 242 1.50 13.39 13.41
C ALA A 242 3.02 13.31 13.20
N ARG A 243 3.65 12.21 13.65
CA ARG A 243 5.08 11.94 13.43
C ARG A 243 5.40 11.83 11.93
N LEU A 244 4.66 11.00 11.20
CA LEU A 244 4.90 10.75 9.78
C LEU A 244 4.80 12.06 8.96
N SER A 245 3.88 12.95 9.31
CA SER A 245 3.77 14.27 8.68
C SER A 245 5.02 15.13 8.91
N GLN A 246 5.56 15.15 10.13
CA GLN A 246 6.80 15.87 10.47
C GLN A 246 8.02 15.27 9.75
N ASP A 247 8.11 13.94 9.74
CA ASP A 247 9.17 13.19 9.06
C ASP A 247 9.13 13.42 7.54
N ALA A 248 7.95 13.41 6.93
CA ALA A 248 7.76 13.74 5.52
C ALA A 248 8.26 15.16 5.20
N ALA A 249 7.89 16.15 6.02
CA ALA A 249 8.36 17.53 5.84
C ALA A 249 9.89 17.66 6.00
N ARG A 250 10.49 16.90 6.93
CA ARG A 250 11.96 16.84 7.09
C ARG A 250 12.62 16.27 5.83
N LEU A 251 12.10 15.17 5.29
CA LEU A 251 12.64 14.57 4.07
C LEU A 251 12.53 15.52 2.88
N ASP A 252 11.40 16.22 2.73
CA ASP A 252 11.20 17.22 1.68
C ASP A 252 12.26 18.34 1.78
N GLY A 253 12.55 18.83 2.99
CA GLY A 253 13.57 19.85 3.22
C GLY A 253 14.99 19.39 2.86
N ILE A 254 15.32 18.12 3.11
CA ILE A 254 16.60 17.53 2.70
C ILE A 254 16.68 17.40 1.18
N ALA A 255 15.62 16.89 0.54
CA ALA A 255 15.56 16.73 -0.91
C ALA A 255 15.66 18.08 -1.65
N ALA A 256 14.99 19.12 -1.14
CA ALA A 256 15.06 20.47 -1.69
C ALA A 256 16.49 21.04 -1.67
N ARG A 257 17.28 20.76 -0.61
CA ARG A 257 18.70 21.16 -0.52
C ARG A 257 19.59 20.44 -1.54
N ALA A 258 19.20 19.26 -2.01
CA ALA A 258 19.83 18.56 -3.13
C ALA A 258 19.31 19.02 -4.51
N GLY A 259 18.40 19.99 -4.56
CA GLY A 259 17.78 20.47 -5.79
C GLY A 259 16.73 19.52 -6.37
N TRP A 260 16.23 18.56 -5.59
CA TRP A 260 15.18 17.65 -6.04
C TRP A 260 13.81 18.29 -5.81
N ALA A 261 13.01 18.41 -6.86
CA ALA A 261 11.70 19.05 -6.78
C ALA A 261 10.64 18.02 -6.34
N PHE A 262 9.75 18.40 -5.41
CA PHE A 262 8.67 17.52 -4.98
C PHE A 262 7.65 17.28 -6.11
N VAL A 263 7.35 16.01 -6.39
CA VAL A 263 6.32 15.60 -7.35
C VAL A 263 5.00 15.36 -6.62
N GLY A 264 5.06 14.64 -5.50
CA GLY A 264 3.89 14.17 -4.78
C GLY A 264 4.25 13.01 -3.86
N GLY A 265 3.29 12.52 -3.10
CA GLY A 265 3.51 11.40 -2.20
C GLY A 265 2.45 11.30 -1.11
N THR A 266 2.76 10.51 -0.11
CA THR A 266 2.00 10.39 1.14
C THR A 266 2.94 10.69 2.31
N ASP A 267 2.45 10.61 3.54
CA ASP A 267 3.32 10.72 4.71
C ASP A 267 4.09 9.41 4.98
N LEU A 268 3.93 8.37 4.16
CA LEU A 268 4.74 7.14 4.20
C LEU A 268 5.83 7.10 3.13
N PHE A 269 5.71 7.93 2.09
CA PHE A 269 6.72 8.04 1.02
C PHE A 269 6.60 9.37 0.28
N ARG A 270 7.72 9.87 -0.21
CA ARG A 270 7.81 11.09 -1.03
C ARG A 270 8.43 10.76 -2.38
N THR A 271 7.90 11.34 -3.43
CA THR A 271 8.43 11.21 -4.79
C THR A 271 8.95 12.55 -5.26
N TYR A 272 10.14 12.52 -5.84
CA TYR A 272 10.85 13.70 -6.29
C TYR A 272 11.25 13.57 -7.75
N HIS A 273 11.33 14.73 -8.40
CA HIS A 273 12.02 14.92 -9.64
C HIS A 273 13.51 15.10 -9.35
N THR A 274 14.31 14.27 -9.98
CA THR A 274 15.78 14.29 -9.93
C THR A 274 16.31 14.51 -11.34
N PRO A 275 17.53 15.07 -11.50
CA PRO A 275 18.13 15.25 -12.82
C PRO A 275 18.24 13.94 -13.61
N ALA A 276 18.60 12.85 -12.91
CA ALA A 276 18.63 11.48 -13.44
C ALA A 276 18.38 10.48 -12.31
N ALA A 277 17.25 9.76 -12.38
CA ALA A 277 16.78 8.88 -11.31
C ALA A 277 17.76 7.72 -11.04
N GLN A 278 18.35 7.13 -12.08
CA GLN A 278 19.35 6.06 -11.93
C GLN A 278 20.60 6.56 -11.22
N ALA A 279 21.09 7.76 -11.56
CA ALA A 279 22.26 8.35 -10.91
C ALA A 279 21.96 8.71 -9.45
N ALA A 280 20.78 9.27 -9.16
CA ALA A 280 20.34 9.56 -7.81
C ALA A 280 20.17 8.28 -6.97
N GLN A 281 19.59 7.21 -7.53
CA GLN A 281 19.50 5.91 -6.85
C GLN A 281 20.90 5.33 -6.57
N ALA A 282 21.81 5.40 -7.53
CA ALA A 282 23.19 4.95 -7.33
C ALA A 282 23.89 5.77 -6.23
N GLN A 283 23.74 7.10 -6.21
CA GLN A 283 24.29 7.96 -5.16
C GLN A 283 23.78 7.53 -3.78
N LEU A 284 22.47 7.31 -3.64
CA LEU A 284 21.87 6.83 -2.41
C LEU A 284 22.39 5.44 -2.02
N ALA A 285 22.52 4.54 -3.00
CA ALA A 285 23.00 3.18 -2.78
C ALA A 285 24.45 3.14 -2.28
N HIS A 286 25.34 4.04 -2.73
CA HIS A 286 26.69 4.19 -2.17
C HIS A 286 26.67 4.66 -0.70
N GLY A 287 25.61 5.38 -0.31
CA GLY A 287 25.32 5.71 1.10
C GLY A 287 24.58 4.60 1.86
N HIS A 288 24.46 3.40 1.28
CA HIS A 288 23.65 2.28 1.77
C HIS A 288 22.17 2.64 2.02
N VAL A 289 21.59 3.52 1.19
CA VAL A 289 20.18 3.86 1.20
C VAL A 289 19.55 3.35 -0.09
N TRP A 290 18.64 2.38 0.02
CA TRP A 290 17.93 1.84 -1.13
C TRP A 290 16.65 2.62 -1.40
N SER A 291 16.50 3.11 -2.63
CA SER A 291 15.36 3.89 -3.09
C SER A 291 14.63 3.20 -4.23
N ARG A 292 13.48 3.75 -4.65
CA ARG A 292 12.73 3.22 -5.79
C ARG A 292 12.76 4.20 -6.97
N ILE A 293 13.09 3.69 -8.15
CA ILE A 293 12.94 4.38 -9.43
C ILE A 293 11.91 3.65 -10.29
N PHE A 294 11.54 4.25 -11.43
CA PHE A 294 10.45 3.73 -12.25
C PHE A 294 10.85 3.58 -13.72
N PRO A 295 10.55 2.45 -14.38
CA PRO A 295 10.94 2.23 -15.77
C PRO A 295 10.27 3.20 -16.76
N TYR A 296 9.14 3.81 -16.37
CA TYR A 296 8.41 4.78 -17.16
C TYR A 296 8.84 6.24 -16.91
N SER A 297 9.82 6.50 -16.04
CA SER A 297 10.33 7.86 -15.79
C SER A 297 11.82 7.84 -15.48
N ALA A 298 12.61 8.54 -16.29
CA ALA A 298 14.04 8.71 -16.07
C ALA A 298 14.38 9.73 -14.95
N GLN A 299 13.37 10.40 -14.40
CA GLN A 299 13.56 11.53 -13.47
C GLN A 299 12.90 11.30 -12.11
N TRP A 300 11.96 10.36 -12.00
CA TRP A 300 11.25 10.12 -10.75
C TRP A 300 12.00 9.15 -9.84
N LEU A 301 12.20 9.58 -8.60
CA LEU A 301 12.73 8.76 -7.51
C LEU A 301 11.80 8.87 -6.31
N ARG A 302 11.45 7.74 -5.71
CA ARG A 302 10.61 7.66 -4.52
C ARG A 302 11.40 7.13 -3.33
N LEU A 303 11.17 7.77 -2.18
CA LEU A 303 11.73 7.42 -0.88
C LEU A 303 10.63 7.23 0.16
N GLY A 304 10.69 6.14 0.91
CA GLY A 304 10.06 6.02 2.22
C GLY A 304 10.82 6.82 3.28
N LEU A 305 10.38 6.71 4.52
CA LEU A 305 10.98 7.41 5.66
C LEU A 305 11.95 6.50 6.42
N PRO A 306 13.11 7.00 6.88
CA PRO A 306 14.00 6.24 7.75
C PRO A 306 13.46 6.16 9.18
N ALA A 307 13.90 5.15 9.93
CA ALA A 307 13.74 5.15 11.39
C ALA A 307 14.55 6.31 12.02
N PRO A 308 14.27 6.72 13.27
CA PRO A 308 14.93 7.87 13.88
C PRO A 308 16.46 7.86 13.80
N ALA A 309 17.09 6.69 13.93
CA ALA A 309 18.54 6.54 13.84
C ALA A 309 19.11 6.64 12.40
N GLY A 310 18.27 6.51 11.37
CA GLY A 310 18.68 6.50 9.96
C GLY A 310 18.73 7.87 9.29
N TRP A 311 18.26 8.93 9.96
CA TRP A 311 18.14 10.26 9.36
C TRP A 311 19.48 10.84 8.86
N ASP A 312 20.53 10.76 9.68
CA ASP A 312 21.84 11.30 9.29
C ASP A 312 22.43 10.56 8.09
N GLN A 313 22.15 9.26 7.97
CA GLN A 313 22.58 8.46 6.82
C GLN A 313 21.85 8.89 5.55
N VAL A 314 20.53 9.09 5.63
CA VAL A 314 19.72 9.59 4.50
C VAL A 314 20.18 10.98 4.08
N GLU A 315 20.39 11.89 5.02
CA GLU A 315 20.82 13.25 4.73
C GLU A 315 22.19 13.26 4.04
N ARG A 316 23.17 12.52 4.58
CA ARG A 316 24.49 12.40 3.95
C ARG A 316 24.40 11.79 2.54
N ALA A 317 23.56 10.77 2.35
CA ALA A 317 23.42 10.10 1.07
C ALA A 317 22.75 11.01 0.01
N ILE A 318 21.74 11.79 0.38
CA ILE A 318 21.06 12.74 -0.52
C ILE A 318 21.98 13.92 -0.88
N LEU A 319 22.77 14.42 0.08
CA LEU A 319 23.62 15.61 -0.10
C LEU A 319 25.05 15.28 -0.56
N ALA A 320 25.36 14.00 -0.77
CA ALA A 320 26.66 13.60 -1.30
C ALA A 320 26.91 14.27 -2.64
N LYS A 321 27.97 15.07 -2.75
CA LYS A 321 28.41 15.60 -4.04
C LYS A 321 28.99 14.43 -4.83
N GLY A 322 28.41 14.13 -5.98
CA GLY A 322 28.91 13.08 -6.86
C GLY A 322 30.41 13.26 -7.08
N THR A 323 31.20 12.24 -6.78
CA THR A 323 32.56 12.12 -7.31
C THR A 323 32.40 11.93 -8.81
N ALA A 324 32.60 13.01 -9.56
CA ALA A 324 32.70 12.99 -11.01
C ALA A 324 33.84 12.07 -11.47
#